data_AF-A0A2M7CAM7-F1
#
_entry.id   AF-A0A2M7CAM7-F1
#
_cell.length_a   1.000
_cell.length_b   1.000
_cell.length_c   1.000
_cell.angle_alpha   90.00
_cell.angle_beta   90.00
_cell.angle_gamma   90.00
#
_symmetry.space_group_name_H-M   'P 1'
#
loop_
_entity.id
_entity.type
_entity.pdbx_description
1 polymer ?
#
loop_
_entity_poly.entity_id
_entity_poly.type
_entity_poly.pdbx_seq_one_letter_code
_entity_poly.pdbx_strand_id
1 'polypeptide(L)' 'MMNVKRYDIIVIGAGMGGLSCGTLLAKEGLRALICEQSSKPGG' A
#
# COMPACT_ATOMS: atom_id res chain seq x y z
N MET A 1 6.50 14.34 20.75
CA MET A 1 6.86 12.94 20.47
C MET A 1 6.38 12.61 19.06
N MET A 2 7.25 12.26 18.12
CA MET A 2 6.82 11.97 16.74
C MET A 2 6.18 10.58 16.67
N ASN A 3 4.94 10.51 16.20
CA ASN A 3 4.24 9.24 15.97
C ASN A 3 4.70 8.66 14.62
N VAL A 4 5.69 7.77 14.64
CA VAL A 4 6.21 7.14 13.42
C VAL A 4 5.22 6.05 12.99
N LYS A 5 4.58 6.22 11.82
CA LYS A 5 3.77 5.16 11.23
C LYS A 5 4.68 4.01 10.81
N ARG A 6 4.44 2.82 11.39
CA ARG A 6 5.15 1.59 11.05
C ARG A 6 4.28 0.78 10.09
N TYR A 7 4.88 0.39 8.98
CA TYR A 7 4.27 -0.47 7.97
C TYR A 7 5.07 -1.77 7.90
N ASP A 8 4.38 -2.86 7.62
CA ASP A 8 5.01 -4.18 7.52
C ASP A 8 5.44 -4.44 6.06
N ILE A 9 4.77 -3.83 5.08
CA ILE A 9 5.06 -3.89 3.64
C ILE A 9 4.88 -2.52 2.98
N ILE A 10 5.71 -2.23 1.98
CA ILE A 10 5.54 -1.10 1.06
C ILE A 10 5.37 -1.66 -0.37
N VAL A 11 4.30 -1.24 -1.04
CA VAL A 11 4.00 -1.55 -2.44
C VAL A 11 4.16 -0.27 -3.26
N ILE A 12 4.94 -0.33 -4.35
CA ILE A 12 5.15 0.79 -5.26
C ILE A 12 4.31 0.58 -6.51
N GLY A 13 3.44 1.55 -6.80
CA GLY A 13 2.43 1.52 -7.87
C GLY A 13 1.05 1.09 -7.35
N ALA A 14 0.00 1.83 -7.71
CA ALA A 14 -1.41 1.55 -7.43
C ALA A 14 -2.21 1.23 -8.70
N GLY A 15 -1.58 0.59 -9.69
CA GLY A 15 -2.29 -0.14 -10.75
C GLY A 15 -2.99 -1.39 -10.20
N MET A 16 -3.63 -2.18 -11.09
CA MET A 16 -4.38 -3.39 -10.66
C MET A 16 -3.55 -4.36 -9.82
N GLY A 17 -2.28 -4.59 -10.21
CA GLY A 17 -1.38 -5.49 -9.48
C GLY A 17 -1.03 -4.98 -8.08
N GLY A 18 -0.70 -3.70 -7.94
CA GLY A 18 -0.33 -3.09 -6.66
C GLY A 18 -1.51 -3.03 -5.68
N LEU A 19 -2.70 -2.65 -6.18
CA LEU A 19 -3.92 -2.65 -5.38
C LEU A 19 -4.33 -4.06 -4.93
N SER A 20 -4.26 -5.04 -5.83
CA SER A 20 -4.58 -6.44 -5.50
C SER A 20 -3.62 -6.99 -4.45
N CYS A 21 -2.32 -6.73 -4.62
CA CYS A 21 -1.28 -7.10 -3.67
C CYS A 21 -1.52 -6.48 -2.29
N GLY A 22 -1.68 -5.15 -2.23
CA GLY A 22 -1.91 -4.45 -0.96
C GLY A 22 -3.22 -4.86 -0.27
N THR A 23 -4.28 -5.14 -1.04
CA THR A 23 -5.55 -5.63 -0.50
C THR A 23 -5.42 -7.02 0.11
N LEU A 24 -4.72 -7.93 -0.57
CA LEU A 24 -4.51 -9.29 -0.05
C LEU A 24 -3.66 -9.27 1.22
N LEU A 25 -2.57 -8.49 1.24
CA LEU A 25 -1.72 -8.33 2.43
C LEU A 25 -2.49 -7.71 3.60
N ALA A 26 -3.34 -6.71 3.34
CA ALA A 26 -4.19 -6.12 4.37
C ALA A 26 -5.20 -7.14 4.92
N LYS A 27 -5.74 -8.01 4.07
CA LYS A 27 -6.63 -9.11 4.49
C LYS A 27 -5.95 -10.12 5.41
N GLU A 28 -4.64 -10.35 5.22
CA GLU A 28 -3.80 -11.18 6.10
C GLU A 28 -3.35 -10.44 7.38
N GLY A 29 -3.86 -9.23 7.65
CA GLY A 29 -3.59 -8.46 8.86
C GLY A 29 -2.30 -7.63 8.82
N LEU A 30 -1.66 -7.51 7.66
CA LEU A 30 -0.44 -6.73 7.49
C LEU A 30 -0.75 -5.26 7.17
N ARG A 31 0.01 -4.34 7.75
CA ARG A 31 -0.12 -2.90 7.44
C ARG A 31 0.66 -2.58 6.18
N ALA A 32 -0.03 -2.59 5.04
CA ALA A 32 0.54 -2.24 3.75
C ALA A 32 0.42 -0.73 3.48
N LEU A 33 1.52 -0.12 3.04
CA LEU A 33 1.54 1.20 2.41
C LEU A 33 1.63 1.04 0.90
N ILE A 34 0.69 1.61 0.16
CA ILE A 34 0.75 1.66 -1.32
C ILE A 34 1.09 3.09 -1.73
N CYS A 35 2.14 3.27 -2.52
CA CYS A 35 2.58 4.56 -3.04
C CYS A 35 2.36 4.64 -4.55
N GLU A 36 1.68 5.68 -5.02
CA GLU A 36 1.40 5.93 -6.42
C GLU A 36 1.93 7.32 -6.80
N GLN A 37 2.52 7.44 -8.00
CA GLN A 37 3.01 8.71 -8.53
C GLN A 37 1.86 9.59 -9.03
N SER A 38 0.80 8.98 -9.55
CA SER A 38 -0.40 9.67 -10.01
C SER A 38 -1.27 10.12 -8.84
N SER A 39 -2.10 11.14 -9.09
CA SER A 39 -3.11 11.60 -8.10
C SER A 39 -4.28 10.63 -7.93
N LYS A 40 -4.35 9.59 -8.79
CA LYS A 40 -5.41 8.57 -8.80
C LYS A 40 -4.80 7.18 -8.93
N PRO A 41 -5.41 6.16 -8.30
CA PRO A 41 -5.05 4.78 -8.53
C PRO A 41 -5.68 4.25 -9.83
N GLY A 42 -5.23 3.08 -10.29
CA GLY A 42 -5.76 2.38 -11.47
C GLY A 42 -4.71 2.18 -12.58
N GLY A 43 -3.60 2.91 -12.53
CA GLY A 43 -2.57 2.96 -13.57
C GLY A 43 -2.46 4.34 -14.19
#